data_AF-A0A7S2ZE68-F1
#
_entry.id   AF-A0A7S2ZE68-F1
#
_cell.length_a   1.000
_cell.length_b   1.000
_cell.length_c   1.000
_cell.angle_alpha   90.00
_cell.angle_beta   90.00
_cell.angle_gamma   90.00
#
_symmetry.space_group_name_H-M   'P 1'
#
loop_
_entity.id
_entity.type
_entity.pdbx_description
1 polymer ?
#
loop_
_entity_poly.entity_id
_entity_poly.type
_entity_poly.pdbx_seq_one_letter_code
_entity_poly.pdbx_strand_id
1 'polypeptide(L)'
;GGRRLCIDYRRLNKVTVRERTAPPRIEEVMDTLSTARIFTTLDLRSGYWQLPTAPESQKKTAFITCFGQYQWKVMPFGLKNAPAAFIRYLTDVLFDLINECVVLYVDDILIY
;
A
#
# COMPACT_ATOMS: atom_id res chain seq x y z
N GLY A 1 22.36 -4.50 3.72
CA GLY A 1 21.44 -3.40 4.07
C GLY A 1 21.92 -2.12 3.43
N GLY A 2 21.12 -1.52 2.54
CA GLY A 2 21.48 -0.29 1.82
C GLY A 2 20.91 0.98 2.45
N ARG A 3 21.31 2.15 1.94
CA ARG A 3 20.69 3.44 2.28
C ARG A 3 19.28 3.50 1.66
N ARG A 4 18.29 3.95 2.42
CA ARG A 4 16.91 4.16 1.95
C ARG A 4 16.57 5.65 2.02
N LEU A 5 16.00 6.19 0.95
CA LEU A 5 15.45 7.54 0.96
C LEU A 5 14.20 7.57 1.85
N CYS A 6 14.23 8.38 2.91
CA CYS A 6 13.09 8.58 3.80
C CYS A 6 12.72 10.06 3.80
N ILE A 7 11.49 10.37 3.42
CA ILE A 7 10.98 11.73 3.36
C ILE A 7 10.03 11.93 4.52
N ASP A 8 10.24 13.00 5.29
CA ASP A 8 9.41 13.30 6.46
C ASP A 8 8.08 13.96 6.06
N TYR A 9 7.06 13.12 5.87
CA TYR A 9 5.70 13.57 5.60
C TYR A 9 4.85 13.81 6.87
N ARG A 10 5.42 13.88 8.08
CA ARG A 10 4.63 14.04 9.32
C ARG A 10 3.68 15.25 9.29
N ARG A 11 4.15 16.40 8.77
CA ARG A 11 3.31 17.62 8.65
C ARG A 11 2.20 17.43 7.61
N LEU A 12 2.52 16.83 6.46
CA LEU A 12 1.54 16.52 5.42
C LEU A 12 0.47 15.54 5.95
N ASN A 13 0.88 14.50 6.66
CA ASN A 13 -0.01 13.48 7.22
C ASN A 13 -0.97 14.04 8.27
N LYS A 14 -0.57 15.10 9.01
CA LYS A 14 -1.46 15.79 9.97
C LYS A 14 -2.62 16.50 9.29
N VAL A 15 -2.38 17.12 8.13
CA VAL A 15 -3.42 17.84 7.38
C VAL A 15 -4.16 16.97 6.36
N THR A 16 -3.67 15.75 6.13
CA THR A 16 -4.30 14.81 5.20
C THR A 16 -5.47 14.10 5.88
N VAL A 17 -6.65 14.20 5.26
CA VAL A 17 -7.85 13.46 5.66
C VAL A 17 -7.53 11.97 5.60
N ARG A 18 -7.77 11.27 6.72
CA ARG A 18 -7.49 9.83 6.83
C ARG A 18 -8.48 9.06 5.96
N GLU A 19 -7.95 8.29 5.02
CA GLU A 19 -8.76 7.28 4.33
C GLU A 19 -8.99 6.10 5.27
N ARG A 20 -10.26 5.72 5.43
CA ARG A 20 -10.66 4.60 6.29
C ARG A 20 -10.90 3.38 5.42
N THR A 21 -9.82 2.66 5.12
CA THR A 21 -9.90 1.30 4.59
C THR A 21 -9.50 0.38 5.73
N ALA A 22 -10.42 -0.47 6.18
CA ALA A 22 -10.11 -1.45 7.22
C ALA A 22 -9.43 -2.65 6.55
N PRO A 23 -8.20 -3.03 6.95
CA PRO A 23 -7.70 -4.35 6.59
C PRO A 23 -8.63 -5.41 7.19
N PRO A 24 -8.74 -6.59 6.56
CA PRO A 24 -9.55 -7.68 7.09
C PRO A 24 -9.09 -8.07 8.50
N ARG A 25 -10.01 -8.52 9.34
CA ARG A 25 -9.66 -8.96 10.69
C ARG A 25 -8.83 -10.23 10.60
N ILE A 26 -7.81 -10.35 11.44
CA ILE A 26 -6.95 -11.54 11.42
C ILE A 26 -7.73 -12.83 11.67
N GLU A 27 -8.76 -12.80 12.49
CA GLU A 27 -9.66 -13.94 12.74
C GLU A 27 -10.38 -14.38 11.47
N GLU A 28 -10.96 -13.44 10.71
CA GLU A 28 -11.64 -13.70 9.43
C GLU A 28 -10.68 -14.29 8.39
N VAL A 29 -9.45 -13.78 8.35
CA VAL A 29 -8.39 -14.32 7.51
C VAL A 29 -8.07 -15.77 7.91
N MET A 30 -7.86 -16.06 9.19
CA MET A 30 -7.52 -17.40 9.66
C MET A 30 -8.64 -18.41 9.42
N ASP A 31 -9.90 -18.01 9.59
CA ASP A 31 -11.07 -18.84 9.30
C ASP A 31 -11.12 -19.22 7.82
N THR A 32 -10.84 -18.26 6.93
CA THR A 32 -10.78 -18.45 5.48
C THR A 32 -9.68 -19.43 5.08
N LEU A 33 -8.52 -19.36 5.76
CA LEU A 33 -7.35 -20.22 5.50
C LEU A 33 -7.48 -21.63 6.09
N SER A 34 -8.39 -21.86 7.04
CA SER A 34 -8.50 -23.11 7.81
C SER A 34 -8.76 -24.37 6.96
N THR A 35 -9.32 -24.20 5.75
CA THR A 35 -9.67 -25.28 4.84
C THR A 35 -8.56 -25.62 3.84
N ALA A 36 -7.55 -24.75 3.70
CA ALA A 36 -6.47 -24.90 2.76
C ALA A 36 -5.30 -25.73 3.31
N ARG A 37 -4.56 -26.36 2.40
CA ARG A 37 -3.40 -27.21 2.72
C ARG A 37 -2.08 -26.60 2.25
N ILE A 38 -2.13 -25.71 1.26
CA ILE A 38 -0.96 -25.10 0.63
C ILE A 38 -1.19 -23.61 0.67
N PHE A 39 -0.16 -22.86 1.03
CA PHE A 39 -0.21 -21.41 1.09
C PHE A 39 0.95 -20.84 0.29
N THR A 40 0.70 -19.74 -0.42
CA THR A 40 1.73 -18.97 -1.11
C THR A 40 1.55 -17.49 -0.82
N THR A 41 2.62 -16.82 -0.41
CA THR A 41 2.63 -15.37 -0.21
C THR A 41 3.37 -14.68 -1.35
N LEU A 42 2.78 -13.63 -1.90
CA LEU A 42 3.42 -12.75 -2.87
C LEU A 42 3.69 -11.39 -2.21
N ASP A 43 4.95 -10.98 -2.22
CA ASP A 43 5.38 -9.61 -1.88
C ASP A 43 5.59 -8.81 -3.17
N LEU A 44 4.93 -7.66 -3.28
CA LEU A 44 5.09 -6.78 -4.43
C LEU A 44 6.34 -5.92 -4.24
N ARG A 45 7.35 -6.16 -5.09
CA ARG A 45 8.61 -5.39 -5.07
C ARG A 45 8.33 -3.89 -5.14
N SER A 46 8.67 -3.17 -4.08
CA SER A 46 8.39 -1.73 -3.96
C SER A 46 6.94 -1.39 -4.29
N GLY A 47 5.96 -2.15 -3.77
CA GLY A 47 4.55 -2.10 -4.15
C GLY A 47 3.97 -0.69 -4.28
N TYR A 48 4.21 0.19 -3.31
CA TYR A 48 3.71 1.58 -3.40
C TYR A 48 4.26 2.34 -4.62
N TRP A 49 5.50 2.10 -5.02
CA TRP A 49 6.08 2.75 -6.20
C TRP A 49 5.49 2.27 -7.52
N GLN A 50 4.65 1.22 -7.50
CA GLN A 50 3.91 0.76 -8.67
C GLN A 50 2.60 1.55 -8.86
N LEU A 51 2.08 2.19 -7.80
CA LEU A 51 0.84 2.96 -7.88
C LEU A 51 1.14 4.41 -8.28
N PRO A 52 0.46 4.95 -9.32
CA PRO A 52 0.61 6.34 -9.70
C PRO A 52 0.01 7.27 -8.63
N THR A 53 0.71 8.36 -8.34
CA THR A 53 0.17 9.46 -7.53
C THR A 53 -0.69 10.34 -8.42
N ALA A 54 -1.93 10.58 -7.99
CA ALA A 54 -2.87 11.47 -8.69
C ALA A 54 -2.20 12.82 -9.04
N PRO A 55 -2.36 13.34 -10.28
CA PRO A 55 -1.66 14.55 -10.74
C PRO A 55 -1.78 15.74 -9.79
N GLU A 56 -2.95 15.94 -9.19
CA GLU A 56 -3.26 17.05 -8.28
C GLU A 56 -2.55 16.90 -6.92
N SER A 57 -2.18 15.66 -6.56
CA SER A 57 -1.51 15.32 -5.32
C SER A 57 0.01 15.22 -5.44
N GLN A 58 0.57 15.14 -6.66
CA GLN A 58 2.03 15.05 -6.87
C GLN A 58 2.77 16.22 -6.20
N LYS A 59 2.28 17.45 -6.37
CA LYS A 59 2.87 18.65 -5.74
C LYS A 59 2.91 18.59 -4.21
N LYS A 60 2.01 17.83 -3.57
CA LYS A 60 1.98 17.64 -2.11
C LYS A 60 3.09 16.71 -1.63
N THR A 61 3.61 15.87 -2.52
CA THR A 61 4.72 14.95 -2.27
C THR A 61 6.09 15.57 -2.56
N ALA A 62 6.16 16.90 -2.72
CA ALA A 62 7.42 17.56 -3.00
C ALA A 62 8.40 17.43 -1.83
N PHE A 63 9.67 17.22 -2.15
CA PHE A 63 10.78 17.15 -1.20
C PHE A 63 12.01 17.86 -1.77
N ILE A 64 12.92 18.26 -0.88
CA ILE A 64 14.13 19.01 -1.24
C ILE A 64 15.35 18.14 -0.93
N THR A 65 16.31 18.18 -1.84
CA THR A 65 17.65 17.60 -1.67
C THR A 65 18.69 18.69 -1.94
N CYS A 66 19.98 18.39 -1.73
CA CYS A 66 21.06 19.29 -2.14
C CYS A 66 21.11 19.55 -3.66
N PHE A 67 20.41 18.74 -4.48
CA PHE A 67 20.37 18.88 -5.94
C PHE A 67 19.12 19.60 -6.45
N GLY A 68 18.20 19.98 -5.56
CA GLY A 68 16.98 20.70 -5.92
C GLY A 68 15.71 20.10 -5.33
N GLN A 69 14.59 20.61 -5.83
CA GLN A 69 13.24 20.19 -5.43
C GLN A 69 12.70 19.15 -6.41
N TYR A 70 12.19 18.06 -5.86
CA TYR A 70 11.61 16.95 -6.61
C TYR A 70 10.21 16.65 -6.07
N GLN A 71 9.41 15.93 -6.85
CA GLN A 71 8.10 15.43 -6.44
C GLN A 71 7.92 14.00 -6.94
N TRP A 72 7.05 13.24 -6.29
CA TRP A 72 6.77 11.88 -6.70
C TRP A 72 5.67 11.79 -7.75
N LYS A 73 5.91 10.96 -8.78
CA LYS A 73 4.90 10.56 -9.77
C LYS A 73 4.19 9.26 -9.38
N VAL A 74 4.84 8.45 -8.55
CA VAL A 74 4.32 7.20 -7.97
C VAL A 74 4.14 7.39 -6.46
N MET A 75 3.52 6.47 -5.75
CA MET A 75 3.21 6.67 -4.34
C MET A 75 4.45 6.50 -3.46
N PRO A 76 4.92 7.54 -2.74
CA PRO A 76 6.07 7.41 -1.87
C PRO A 76 5.71 6.73 -0.54
N PHE A 77 6.71 6.12 0.08
CA PHE A 77 6.63 5.68 1.47
C PHE A 77 6.41 6.87 2.42
N GLY A 78 5.74 6.61 3.54
CA GLY A 78 5.53 7.59 4.60
C GLY A 78 4.27 8.43 4.48
N LEU A 79 3.46 8.27 3.41
CA LEU A 79 2.13 8.88 3.33
C LEU A 79 1.12 8.11 4.17
N LYS A 80 0.28 8.84 4.90
CA LYS A 80 -0.74 8.29 5.81
C LYS A 80 -1.74 7.34 5.13
N ASN A 81 -2.11 7.64 3.88
CA ASN A 81 -3.11 6.87 3.15
C ASN A 81 -2.49 5.87 2.17
N ALA A 82 -1.16 5.70 2.16
CA ALA A 82 -0.52 4.79 1.21
C ALA A 82 -1.01 3.33 1.33
N PRO A 83 -1.10 2.73 2.54
CA PRO A 83 -1.60 1.36 2.67
C PRO A 83 -3.08 1.24 2.26
N ALA A 84 -3.91 2.24 2.60
CA ALA A 84 -5.33 2.24 2.26
C ALA A 84 -5.57 2.28 0.74
N ALA A 85 -4.82 3.14 0.04
CA ALA A 85 -4.88 3.22 -1.41
C ALA A 85 -4.34 1.95 -2.09
N PHE A 86 -3.32 1.33 -1.50
CA PHE A 86 -2.75 0.08 -1.98
C PHE A 86 -3.74 -1.09 -1.86
N ILE A 87 -4.33 -1.27 -0.68
CA ILE A 87 -5.37 -2.29 -0.45
C ILE A 87 -6.55 -2.08 -1.41
N ARG A 88 -7.04 -0.85 -1.57
CA ARG A 88 -8.14 -0.54 -2.50
C ARG A 88 -7.79 -0.94 -3.93
N TYR A 89 -6.59 -0.59 -4.40
CA TYR A 89 -6.12 -0.97 -5.73
C TYR A 89 -6.03 -2.48 -5.92
N LEU A 90 -5.43 -3.20 -4.96
CA LEU A 90 -5.36 -4.66 -5.02
C LEU A 90 -6.74 -5.32 -4.94
N THR A 91 -7.66 -4.74 -4.18
CA THR A 91 -9.05 -5.21 -4.08
C THR A 91 -9.75 -5.10 -5.43
N ASP A 92 -9.59 -3.98 -6.13
CA ASP A 92 -10.18 -3.78 -7.46
C ASP A 92 -9.58 -4.75 -8.49
N VAL A 93 -8.25 -4.98 -8.45
CA VAL A 93 -7.55 -5.86 -9.42
C VAL A 93 -7.84 -7.34 -9.18
N LEU A 94 -7.96 -7.75 -7.93
CA LEU A 94 -8.12 -9.16 -7.52
C LEU A 94 -9.55 -9.49 -7.11
N PHE A 95 -10.51 -8.61 -7.42
CA PHE A 95 -11.90 -8.70 -6.95
C PHE A 95 -12.51 -10.10 -7.14
N ASP A 96 -12.31 -10.69 -8.32
CA ASP A 96 -12.86 -12.01 -8.68
C ASP A 96 -12.18 -13.19 -7.96
N LEU A 97 -11.03 -12.96 -7.30
CA LEU A 97 -10.25 -13.98 -6.60
C LEU A 97 -10.35 -13.86 -5.07
N ILE A 98 -10.83 -12.71 -4.57
CA ILE A 98 -10.98 -12.45 -3.15
C ILE A 98 -12.07 -13.35 -2.57
N ASN A 99 -11.77 -14.01 -1.46
CA ASN A 99 -12.59 -15.04 -0.81
C ASN A 99 -12.75 -16.37 -1.58
N GLU A 100 -12.25 -16.46 -2.82
CA GLU A 100 -12.15 -17.73 -3.56
C GLU A 100 -10.83 -18.42 -3.26
N CYS A 101 -9.71 -17.72 -3.48
CA CYS A 101 -8.36 -18.27 -3.25
C CYS A 101 -7.33 -17.21 -2.80
N VAL A 102 -7.73 -15.95 -2.64
CA VAL A 102 -6.84 -14.84 -2.28
C VAL A 102 -7.34 -14.08 -1.06
N VAL A 103 -6.43 -13.79 -0.14
CA VAL A 103 -6.59 -12.84 0.95
C VAL A 103 -5.56 -11.72 0.80
N LEU A 104 -6.02 -10.47 0.92
CA LEU A 104 -5.15 -9.30 0.96
C LEU A 104 -4.87 -8.89 2.41
N TYR A 105 -3.59 -8.79 2.78
CA TYR A 105 -3.21 -8.34 4.12
C TYR A 105 -2.12 -7.26 4.05
N VAL A 106 -2.55 -6.00 4.18
CA VAL A 106 -1.67 -4.82 4.12
C VAL A 106 -0.89 -4.76 2.80
N ASP A 107 0.35 -5.24 2.78
CA ASP A 107 1.25 -5.20 1.62
C ASP A 107 1.42 -6.60 0.98
N ASP A 108 0.94 -7.66 1.63
CA ASP A 108 1.07 -9.06 1.18
C ASP A 108 -0.21 -9.57 0.49
N ILE A 109 -0.03 -10.37 -0.55
CA ILE A 109 -1.09 -11.15 -1.18
C ILE A 109 -0.90 -12.61 -0.75
N LEU A 110 -1.86 -13.15 -0.01
CA LEU A 110 -1.86 -14.54 0.43
C LEU A 110 -2.80 -15.35 -0.46
N ILE A 111 -2.26 -16.42 -1.04
CA ILE A 111 -2.98 -17.38 -1.88
C ILE A 111 -3.07 -18.69 -1.11
N TYR A 112 -4.26 -19.30 -1.07
CA TYR A 112 -4.56 -20.52 -0.32
C TYR A 112 -5.36 -21.54 -1.15
#